data_AF-A0A4Q0AFZ9-F1
#
_entry.id   AF-A0A4Q0AFZ9-F1
#
_cell.length_a   1.000
_cell.length_b   1.000
_cell.length_c   1.000
_cell.angle_alpha   90.00
_cell.angle_beta   90.00
_cell.angle_gamma   90.00
#
_symmetry.space_group_name_H-M   'P 1'
#
loop_
_entity.id
_entity.type
_entity.pdbx_description
1 polymer ?
#
loop_
_entity_poly.entity_id
_entity_poly.type
_entity_poly.pdbx_seq_one_letter_code
_entity_poly.pdbx_strand_id
1 'polypeptide(L)'
;ASATAPLRYEIPGFKSLSVQDGSKVAAGDRLTNGSINLHDLMRLKGIEAAQRYIINEVLRIYAAQGQYIAGKHLEVIVRQMFSRVQIEDPGDSSFVTGDIVSKAAVVEANHELTRKGKKPAQFTQLLLGITKVSIWSDSFLSAASFQDTTRVLINAAIGGRVDKLYGLKENVIIGRKIPVGTGANPEQTATPKA
;
A
#
# COMPACT_ATOMS: atom_id res chain seq x y z
N ALA A 1 33.23 -1.66 -2.40
CA ALA A 1 32.92 -2.81 -1.54
C ALA A 1 33.11 -2.38 -0.09
N SER A 2 32.07 -1.79 0.52
CA SER A 2 32.12 -1.44 1.94
C SER A 2 31.85 -2.70 2.74
N ALA A 3 32.86 -3.20 3.44
CA ALA A 3 32.72 -4.35 4.33
C ALA A 3 31.75 -3.98 5.45
N THR A 4 30.53 -4.53 5.39
CA THR A 4 29.49 -4.32 6.39
C THR A 4 29.95 -4.92 7.71
N ALA A 5 29.92 -4.14 8.78
CA ALA A 5 30.22 -4.61 10.13
C ALA A 5 29.34 -5.83 10.49
N PRO A 6 29.84 -6.78 11.29
CA PRO A 6 29.08 -7.97 11.67
C PRO A 6 27.82 -7.57 12.44
N LEU A 7 26.65 -7.87 11.87
CA LEU A 7 25.35 -7.67 12.50
C LEU A 7 25.07 -8.82 13.47
N ARG A 8 24.77 -8.48 14.73
CA ARG A 8 24.35 -9.43 15.76
C ARG A 8 22.85 -9.30 15.98
N TYR A 9 22.14 -10.43 16.00
CA TYR A 9 20.71 -10.49 16.28
C TYR A 9 20.49 -11.42 17.48
N GLU A 10 19.80 -10.94 18.50
CA GLU A 10 19.39 -11.79 19.62
C GLU A 10 18.14 -12.58 19.25
N ILE A 11 18.23 -13.90 19.37
CA ILE A 11 17.12 -14.80 19.11
C ILE A 11 16.64 -15.35 20.46
N PRO A 12 15.36 -15.17 20.81
CA PRO A 12 14.82 -15.74 22.04
C PRO A 12 14.96 -17.27 22.05
N GLY A 13 15.40 -17.85 23.17
CA GLY A 13 15.71 -19.28 23.28
C GLY A 13 14.55 -20.25 23.03
N PHE A 14 13.29 -19.77 23.05
CA PHE A 14 12.12 -20.58 22.72
C PHE A 14 11.88 -20.73 21.20
N LYS A 15 12.57 -19.95 20.36
CA LYS A 15 12.44 -20.06 18.90
C LYS A 15 13.44 -21.09 18.37
N SER A 16 12.95 -22.07 17.61
CA SER A 16 13.84 -22.98 16.89
C SER A 16 14.42 -22.28 15.65
N LEU A 17 15.71 -22.50 15.43
CA LEU A 17 16.46 -22.05 14.26
C LEU A 17 16.20 -22.96 13.06
N SER A 18 16.03 -22.37 11.88
CA SER A 18 15.88 -23.09 10.61
C SER A 18 17.20 -23.24 9.85
N VAL A 19 18.31 -22.70 10.39
CA VAL A 19 19.64 -22.69 9.78
C VAL A 19 20.65 -23.39 10.68
N GLN A 20 21.71 -23.95 10.08
CA GLN A 20 22.82 -24.61 10.78
C GLN A 20 24.07 -23.73 10.75
N ASP A 21 25.01 -23.99 11.66
CA ASP A 21 26.29 -23.29 11.66
C ASP A 21 27.04 -23.53 10.32
N GLY A 22 27.62 -22.47 9.76
CA GLY A 22 28.21 -22.48 8.41
C GLY A 22 27.23 -22.37 7.23
N SER A 23 25.92 -22.26 7.46
CA SER A 23 24.94 -22.05 6.38
C SER A 23 25.12 -20.68 5.71
N LYS A 24 25.12 -20.64 4.37
CA LYS A 24 25.09 -19.39 3.62
C LYS A 24 23.68 -18.83 3.61
N VAL A 25 23.49 -17.63 4.15
CA VAL A 25 22.20 -16.93 4.20
C VAL A 25 22.30 -15.58 3.49
N ALA A 26 21.22 -15.19 2.82
CA ALA A 26 21.07 -13.87 2.25
C ALA A 26 20.24 -12.97 3.17
N ALA A 27 20.39 -11.65 3.03
CA ALA A 27 19.57 -10.69 3.76
C ALA A 27 18.08 -10.95 3.51
N GLY A 28 17.31 -11.05 4.60
CA GLY A 28 15.87 -11.33 4.57
C GLY A 28 15.47 -12.81 4.49
N ASP A 29 16.43 -13.74 4.52
CA ASP A 29 16.11 -15.16 4.67
C ASP A 29 15.56 -15.46 6.06
N ARG A 30 14.67 -16.46 6.13
CA ARG A 30 14.06 -16.87 7.39
C ARG A 30 15.06 -17.70 8.20
N LEU A 31 15.44 -17.19 9.37
CA LEU A 31 16.36 -17.86 10.29
C LEU A 31 15.65 -18.62 11.41
N THR A 32 14.38 -18.29 11.70
CA THR A 32 13.62 -18.89 12.81
C THR A 32 12.23 -19.33 12.37
N ASN A 33 11.66 -20.26 13.14
CA ASN A 33 10.27 -20.66 13.04
C ASN A 33 9.31 -19.52 13.43
N GLY A 34 8.02 -19.65 13.08
CA GLY A 34 6.97 -18.67 13.39
C GLY A 34 6.70 -17.64 12.29
N SER A 35 5.89 -16.62 12.61
CA SER A 35 5.49 -15.58 11.67
C SER A 35 6.63 -14.62 11.34
N ILE A 36 6.67 -14.17 10.08
CA ILE A 36 7.62 -13.16 9.60
C ILE A 36 7.05 -11.76 9.85
N ASN A 37 7.90 -10.83 10.27
CA ASN A 37 7.54 -9.41 10.29
C ASN A 37 7.54 -8.86 8.87
N LEU A 38 6.36 -8.45 8.39
CA LEU A 38 6.18 -7.95 7.02
C LEU A 38 6.95 -6.65 6.74
N HIS A 39 7.19 -5.81 7.74
CA HIS A 39 7.94 -4.56 7.57
C HIS A 39 9.43 -4.86 7.37
N ASP A 40 9.98 -5.82 8.11
CA ASP A 40 11.36 -6.26 7.93
C ASP A 40 11.54 -6.98 6.59
N LEU A 41 10.57 -7.81 6.21
CA LEU A 41 10.56 -8.48 4.91
C LEU A 41 10.54 -7.45 3.76
N MET A 42 9.70 -6.41 3.87
CA MET A 42 9.63 -5.34 2.89
C MET A 42 10.95 -4.56 2.81
N ARG A 43 11.60 -4.28 3.94
CA ARG A 43 12.90 -3.58 3.98
C ARG A 43 14.05 -4.41 3.39
N LEU A 44 14.05 -5.72 3.61
CA LEU A 44 15.17 -6.60 3.24
C LEU A 44 15.03 -7.24 1.85
N LYS A 45 13.82 -7.64 1.46
CA LYS A 45 13.52 -8.33 0.19
C LYS A 45 12.67 -7.50 -0.78
N GLY A 46 12.19 -6.33 -0.35
CA GLY A 46 11.34 -5.46 -1.16
C GLY A 46 9.85 -5.76 -1.06
N ILE A 47 9.06 -4.88 -1.70
CA ILE A 47 7.58 -4.90 -1.63
C ILE A 47 6.98 -6.15 -2.27
N GLU A 48 7.49 -6.58 -3.43
CA GLU A 48 6.96 -7.74 -4.14
C GLU A 48 7.08 -9.03 -3.30
N ALA A 49 8.21 -9.21 -2.61
CA ALA A 49 8.42 -10.34 -1.71
C ALA A 49 7.41 -10.34 -0.55
N ALA A 50 7.13 -9.16 0.03
CA ALA A 50 6.14 -9.01 1.09
C ALA A 50 4.71 -9.29 0.57
N GLN A 51 4.36 -8.81 -0.62
CA GLN A 51 3.06 -9.08 -1.26
C GLN A 51 2.87 -10.57 -1.52
N ARG A 52 3.86 -11.23 -2.12
CA ARG A 52 3.83 -12.67 -2.43
C ARG A 52 3.73 -13.51 -1.16
N TYR A 53 4.43 -13.11 -0.09
CA TYR A 53 4.31 -13.78 1.21
C TYR A 53 2.87 -13.72 1.75
N ILE A 54 2.24 -12.53 1.77
CA ILE A 54 0.86 -12.37 2.25
C ILE A 54 -0.11 -13.25 1.45
N ILE A 55 -0.01 -13.22 0.12
CA ILE A 55 -0.88 -14.00 -0.77
C ILE A 55 -0.72 -15.51 -0.48
N ASN A 56 0.52 -15.99 -0.41
CA ASN A 56 0.81 -17.40 -0.19
C ASN A 56 0.34 -17.89 1.18
N GLU A 57 0.47 -17.09 2.24
CA GLU A 57 -0.02 -17.51 3.56
C GLU A 57 -1.54 -17.60 3.62
N VAL A 58 -2.24 -16.65 3.02
CA VAL A 58 -3.70 -16.70 2.97
C VAL A 58 -4.16 -17.91 2.14
N LEU A 59 -3.54 -18.14 0.97
CA LEU A 59 -3.84 -19.32 0.14
C LEU A 59 -3.57 -20.64 0.87
N ARG A 60 -2.48 -20.73 1.65
CA ARG A 60 -2.18 -21.93 2.45
C ARG A 60 -3.29 -22.27 3.44
N ILE A 61 -3.87 -21.26 4.10
CA ILE A 61 -4.96 -21.47 5.07
C ILE A 61 -6.21 -21.97 4.35
N TYR A 62 -6.59 -21.35 3.23
CA TYR A 62 -7.75 -21.79 2.45
C TYR A 62 -7.56 -23.20 1.87
N ALA A 63 -6.36 -23.49 1.36
CA ALA A 63 -6.01 -24.82 0.86
C ALA A 63 -6.10 -25.89 1.95
N ALA A 64 -5.66 -25.58 3.18
CA ALA A 64 -5.78 -26.49 4.33
C ALA A 64 -7.24 -26.77 4.72
N GLN A 65 -8.16 -25.85 4.40
CA GLN A 65 -9.61 -26.01 4.60
C GLN A 65 -10.31 -26.63 3.37
N GLY A 66 -9.55 -27.06 2.34
CA GLY A 66 -10.09 -27.62 1.11
C GLY A 66 -10.81 -26.60 0.21
N GLN A 67 -10.63 -25.31 0.45
CA GLN A 67 -11.25 -24.23 -0.33
C GLN A 67 -10.28 -23.71 -1.40
N TYR A 68 -10.75 -23.65 -2.64
CA TYR A 68 -9.98 -23.10 -3.74
C TYR A 68 -10.32 -21.63 -3.98
N ILE A 69 -9.31 -20.76 -3.90
CA ILE A 69 -9.43 -19.33 -4.21
C ILE A 69 -8.37 -18.96 -5.24
N ALA A 70 -8.78 -18.28 -6.31
CA ALA A 70 -7.83 -17.77 -7.29
C ALA A 70 -7.01 -16.60 -6.70
N GLY A 71 -5.68 -16.69 -6.81
CA GLY A 71 -4.75 -15.69 -6.26
C GLY A 71 -5.02 -14.25 -6.71
N LYS A 72 -5.54 -14.07 -7.93
CA LYS A 72 -5.95 -12.75 -8.48
C LYS A 72 -6.87 -11.95 -7.55
N HIS A 73 -7.73 -12.60 -6.78
CA HIS A 73 -8.63 -11.91 -5.85
C HIS A 73 -7.85 -11.35 -4.66
N LEU A 74 -6.90 -12.12 -4.13
CA LEU A 74 -6.03 -11.68 -3.04
C LEU A 74 -5.05 -10.61 -3.51
N GLU A 75 -4.55 -10.69 -4.74
CA GLU A 75 -3.69 -9.67 -5.34
C GLU A 75 -4.37 -8.29 -5.35
N VAL A 76 -5.67 -8.22 -5.65
CA VAL A 76 -6.41 -6.96 -5.61
C VAL A 76 -6.46 -6.39 -4.19
N ILE A 77 -6.71 -7.22 -3.19
CA ILE A 77 -6.75 -6.79 -1.78
C ILE A 77 -5.36 -6.35 -1.31
N VAL A 78 -4.35 -7.15 -1.60
CA VAL A 78 -2.95 -6.87 -1.23
C VAL A 78 -2.48 -5.60 -1.93
N ARG A 79 -2.80 -5.39 -3.20
CA ARG A 79 -2.52 -4.12 -3.91
C ARG A 79 -3.08 -2.92 -3.16
N GLN A 80 -4.27 -3.03 -2.56
CA GLN A 80 -4.84 -1.94 -1.74
C GLN A 80 -4.06 -1.71 -0.44
N MET A 81 -3.60 -2.76 0.23
CA MET A 81 -2.76 -2.64 1.45
C MET A 81 -1.46 -1.84 1.21
N PHE A 82 -0.96 -1.85 -0.02
CA PHE A 82 0.25 -1.15 -0.46
C PHE A 82 -0.06 0.13 -1.28
N SER A 83 -1.31 0.60 -1.30
CA SER A 83 -1.72 1.73 -2.16
C SER A 83 -1.28 3.12 -1.67
N ARG A 84 -0.71 3.21 -0.45
CA ARG A 84 -0.38 4.46 0.23
C ARG A 84 1.12 4.65 0.35
N VAL A 85 1.53 5.91 0.31
CA VAL A 85 2.92 6.33 0.48
C VAL A 85 2.97 7.47 1.48
N GLN A 86 4.08 7.56 2.22
CA GLN A 86 4.40 8.69 3.08
C GLN A 86 5.44 9.56 2.38
N ILE A 87 5.18 10.87 2.31
CA ILE A 87 6.12 11.83 1.72
C ILE A 87 7.30 12.05 2.67
N GLU A 88 8.51 11.84 2.16
CA GLU A 88 9.76 12.12 2.87
C GLU A 88 10.27 13.52 2.53
N ASP A 89 10.32 13.84 1.23
CA ASP A 89 10.69 15.15 0.72
C ASP A 89 9.66 15.56 -0.34
N PRO A 90 8.94 16.68 -0.17
CA PRO A 90 7.96 17.14 -1.15
C PRO A 90 8.58 17.64 -2.45
N GLY A 91 9.89 17.95 -2.50
CA GLY A 91 10.50 18.56 -3.68
C GLY A 91 9.78 19.85 -4.09
N ASP A 92 9.45 19.98 -5.38
CA ASP A 92 8.66 21.11 -5.92
C ASP A 92 7.16 20.79 -6.05
N SER A 93 6.69 19.72 -5.40
CA SER A 93 5.27 19.33 -5.41
C SER A 93 4.44 20.16 -4.42
N SER A 94 3.12 19.96 -4.45
CA SER A 94 2.19 20.55 -3.48
C SER A 94 2.03 19.71 -2.21
N PHE A 95 2.78 18.62 -2.05
CA PHE A 95 2.70 17.76 -0.88
C PHE A 95 3.46 18.35 0.31
N VAL A 96 3.19 17.84 1.50
CA VAL A 96 3.92 18.19 2.73
C VAL A 96 4.67 16.95 3.25
N THR A 97 5.86 17.16 3.82
CA THR A 97 6.59 16.08 4.51
C THR A 97 5.71 15.43 5.58
N GLY A 98 5.65 14.11 5.56
CA GLY A 98 4.83 13.31 6.47
C GLY A 98 3.40 13.03 5.97
N ASP A 99 2.96 13.65 4.86
CA ASP A 99 1.65 13.36 4.28
C ASP A 99 1.51 11.90 3.87
N ILE A 100 0.35 11.31 4.17
CA ILE A 100 -0.03 9.98 3.68
C ILE A 100 -1.02 10.15 2.54
N VAL A 101 -0.56 9.86 1.33
CA VAL A 101 -1.30 10.06 0.07
C VAL A 101 -1.33 8.80 -0.78
N SER A 102 -2.19 8.75 -1.81
CA SER A 102 -2.22 7.60 -2.72
C SER A 102 -0.95 7.57 -3.57
N LYS A 103 -0.37 6.38 -3.72
CA LYS A 103 0.79 6.15 -4.59
C LYS A 103 0.52 6.65 -6.02
N ALA A 104 -0.69 6.46 -6.51
CA ALA A 104 -1.10 6.88 -7.83
C ALA A 104 -1.09 8.41 -8.00
N ALA A 105 -1.47 9.18 -6.97
CA ALA A 105 -1.42 10.64 -7.02
C ALA A 105 0.01 11.18 -7.02
N VAL A 106 0.90 10.58 -6.22
CA VAL A 106 2.31 11.01 -6.16
C VAL A 106 3.05 10.67 -7.45
N VAL A 107 2.81 9.49 -8.02
CA VAL A 107 3.40 9.10 -9.30
C VAL A 107 2.96 10.06 -10.42
N GLU A 108 1.68 10.43 -10.46
CA GLU A 108 1.16 11.42 -11.42
C GLU A 108 1.84 12.78 -11.24
N ALA A 109 1.86 13.30 -10.01
CA ALA A 109 2.47 14.60 -9.70
C ALA A 109 3.96 14.62 -10.05
N ASN A 110 4.69 13.54 -9.73
CA ASN A 110 6.11 13.42 -10.06
C ASN A 110 6.35 13.37 -11.57
N HIS A 111 5.47 12.72 -12.31
CA HIS A 111 5.56 12.68 -13.77
C HIS A 111 5.39 14.08 -14.38
N GLU A 112 4.41 14.86 -13.90
CA GLU A 112 4.24 16.26 -14.32
C GLU A 112 5.42 17.15 -13.93
N LEU A 113 5.97 17.00 -12.73
CA LEU A 113 7.12 17.77 -12.25
C LEU A 113 8.37 17.47 -13.08
N THR A 114 8.61 16.19 -13.37
CA THR A 114 9.75 15.75 -14.19
C THR A 114 9.65 16.33 -15.60
N ARG A 115 8.46 16.34 -16.22
CA ARG A 115 8.22 16.98 -17.53
C ARG A 115 8.51 18.48 -17.53
N LYS A 116 8.32 19.15 -16.39
CA LYS A 116 8.60 20.58 -16.19
C LYS A 116 10.04 20.85 -15.75
N GLY A 117 10.89 19.83 -15.65
CA GLY A 117 12.27 19.96 -15.16
C GLY A 117 12.39 20.30 -13.68
N LYS A 118 11.34 20.06 -12.90
CA LYS A 118 11.26 20.33 -11.46
C LYS A 118 11.66 19.09 -10.64
N LYS A 119 11.98 19.30 -9.36
CA LYS A 119 12.34 18.22 -8.44
C LYS A 119 11.09 17.39 -8.06
N PRO A 120 11.07 16.08 -8.32
CA PRO A 120 9.98 15.21 -7.91
C PRO A 120 9.98 15.01 -6.39
N ALA A 121 8.82 14.66 -5.83
CA ALA A 121 8.68 14.30 -4.42
C ALA A 121 9.27 12.90 -4.15
N GLN A 122 10.01 12.77 -3.06
CA GLN A 122 10.47 11.48 -2.53
C GLN A 122 9.48 10.94 -1.51
N PHE A 123 9.25 9.64 -1.55
CA PHE A 123 8.27 8.98 -0.71
C PHE A 123 8.68 7.56 -0.38
N THR A 124 8.23 7.09 0.79
CA THR A 124 8.35 5.69 1.19
C THR A 124 7.00 5.00 1.13
N GLN A 125 6.96 3.82 0.51
CA GLN A 125 5.74 3.04 0.39
C GLN A 125 5.37 2.41 1.73
N LEU A 126 4.11 2.55 2.12
CA LEU A 126 3.59 2.02 3.38
C LEU A 126 2.87 0.69 3.17
N LEU A 127 3.01 -0.19 4.17
CA LEU A 127 2.14 -1.35 4.34
C LEU A 127 1.10 -1.03 5.40
N LEU A 128 -0.15 -0.83 4.98
CA LEU A 128 -1.25 -0.51 5.89
C LEU A 128 -2.30 -1.61 5.88
N GLY A 129 -2.89 -1.89 7.05
CA GLY A 129 -4.05 -2.77 7.16
C GLY A 129 -5.26 -2.20 6.42
N ILE A 130 -6.18 -3.07 5.98
CA ILE A 130 -7.34 -2.71 5.15
C ILE A 130 -8.21 -1.60 5.76
N THR A 131 -8.39 -1.61 7.08
CA THR A 131 -9.16 -0.59 7.81
C THR A 131 -8.50 0.78 7.70
N LYS A 132 -7.18 0.86 7.92
CA LYS A 132 -6.43 2.11 7.78
C LYS A 132 -6.48 2.62 6.35
N VAL A 133 -6.21 1.77 5.35
CA VAL A 133 -6.27 2.17 3.93
C VAL A 133 -7.64 2.77 3.57
N SER A 134 -8.72 2.23 4.12
CA SER A 134 -10.09 2.68 3.85
C SER A 134 -10.39 4.06 4.44
N ILE A 135 -9.84 4.38 5.63
CA ILE A 135 -9.97 5.70 6.27
C ILE A 135 -9.17 6.76 5.48
N TRP A 136 -8.00 6.37 4.95
CA TRP A 136 -7.14 7.24 4.15
C TRP A 136 -7.54 7.28 2.67
N SER A 137 -8.81 7.02 2.32
CA SER A 137 -9.29 7.12 0.94
C SER A 137 -9.14 8.54 0.37
N ASP A 138 -8.99 8.66 -0.95
CA ASP A 138 -8.88 9.96 -1.62
C ASP A 138 -10.22 10.72 -1.61
N SER A 139 -11.31 9.99 -1.48
CA SER A 139 -12.66 10.53 -1.30
C SER A 139 -13.02 10.56 0.18
N PHE A 140 -13.33 11.76 0.67
CA PHE A 140 -13.73 11.92 2.06
C PHE A 140 -15.16 11.42 2.27
N LEU A 141 -16.02 11.42 1.24
CA LEU A 141 -17.38 10.89 1.34
C LEU A 141 -17.35 9.36 1.54
N SER A 142 -16.50 8.65 0.78
CA SER A 142 -16.33 7.22 0.95
C SER A 142 -15.60 6.85 2.24
N ALA A 143 -14.64 7.67 2.69
CA ALA A 143 -13.96 7.44 3.96
C ALA A 143 -14.93 7.64 5.14
N ALA A 144 -15.71 8.73 5.12
CA ALA A 144 -16.67 9.07 6.17
C ALA A 144 -17.81 8.06 6.29
N SER A 145 -18.18 7.40 5.18
CA SER A 145 -19.19 6.34 5.18
C SER A 145 -18.67 5.00 5.70
N PHE A 146 -17.36 4.85 5.94
CA PHE A 146 -16.77 3.61 6.45
C PHE A 146 -16.68 3.63 7.98
N GLN A 147 -15.83 4.50 8.55
CA GLN A 147 -15.61 4.66 9.98
C GLN A 147 -15.09 6.08 10.29
N ASP A 148 -15.04 6.46 11.57
CA ASP A 148 -14.45 7.73 12.05
C ASP A 148 -15.01 9.01 11.36
N THR A 149 -16.31 9.02 11.05
CA THR A 149 -17.01 10.07 10.30
C THR A 149 -16.66 11.48 10.76
N THR A 150 -16.72 11.76 12.08
CA THR A 150 -16.41 13.09 12.63
C THR A 150 -14.99 13.54 12.32
N ARG A 151 -14.00 12.66 12.50
CA ARG A 151 -12.59 12.97 12.24
C ARG A 151 -12.35 13.20 10.76
N VAL A 152 -12.94 12.37 9.89
CA VAL A 152 -12.79 12.50 8.44
C VAL A 152 -13.36 13.83 7.95
N LEU A 153 -14.55 14.21 8.40
CA LEU A 153 -15.18 15.47 8.00
C LEU A 153 -14.45 16.70 8.52
N ILE A 154 -13.95 16.69 9.77
CA ILE A 154 -13.14 17.79 10.31
C ILE A 154 -11.87 17.99 9.47
N ASN A 155 -11.14 16.91 9.18
CA ASN A 155 -9.92 17.00 8.37
C ASN A 155 -10.21 17.46 6.93
N ALA A 156 -11.33 17.03 6.36
CA ALA A 156 -11.76 17.49 5.03
C ALA A 156 -12.10 18.98 5.02
N ALA A 157 -12.80 19.48 6.06
CA ALA A 157 -13.13 20.89 6.21
C ALA A 157 -11.90 21.76 6.43
N ILE A 158 -10.99 21.36 7.34
CA ILE A 158 -9.74 22.08 7.61
C ILE A 158 -8.86 22.14 6.36
N GLY A 159 -8.75 21.02 5.63
CA GLY A 159 -7.94 20.93 4.42
C GLY A 159 -8.61 21.44 3.14
N GLY A 160 -9.85 21.93 3.20
CA GLY A 160 -10.61 22.34 2.01
C GLY A 160 -10.71 21.24 0.93
N ARG A 161 -10.82 19.98 1.34
CA ARG A 161 -10.77 18.84 0.41
C ARG A 161 -11.98 18.83 -0.51
N VAL A 162 -11.73 18.60 -1.80
CA VAL A 162 -12.76 18.48 -2.83
C VAL A 162 -12.85 17.02 -3.28
N ASP A 163 -14.05 16.43 -3.19
CA ASP A 163 -14.30 15.08 -3.66
C ASP A 163 -14.56 15.06 -5.17
N LYS A 164 -13.77 14.26 -5.91
CA LYS A 164 -13.85 14.17 -7.37
C LYS A 164 -14.84 13.11 -7.86
N LEU A 165 -15.45 12.33 -6.96
CA LEU A 165 -16.48 11.34 -7.28
C LEU A 165 -16.04 10.28 -8.31
N TYR A 166 -14.77 9.83 -8.24
CA TYR A 166 -14.26 8.79 -9.14
C TYR A 166 -14.60 7.36 -8.67
N GLY A 167 -15.07 7.19 -7.43
CA GLY A 167 -15.32 5.89 -6.85
C GLY A 167 -16.77 5.44 -6.98
N LEU A 168 -17.06 4.26 -6.43
CA LEU A 168 -18.40 3.69 -6.46
C LEU A 168 -19.30 4.31 -5.38
N LYS A 169 -18.76 4.44 -4.15
CA LYS A 169 -19.55 4.83 -2.99
C LYS A 169 -20.01 6.27 -3.05
N GLU A 170 -19.18 7.20 -3.53
CA GLU A 170 -19.57 8.61 -3.59
C GLU A 170 -20.69 8.82 -4.60
N ASN A 171 -20.61 8.15 -5.75
CA ASN A 171 -21.66 8.22 -6.77
C ASN A 171 -22.97 7.61 -6.27
N VAL A 172 -22.91 6.50 -5.51
CA VAL A 172 -24.11 5.93 -4.87
C VAL A 172 -24.72 6.91 -3.86
N ILE A 173 -23.90 7.53 -3.00
CA ILE A 173 -24.38 8.48 -1.98
C ILE A 173 -25.09 9.70 -2.61
N ILE A 174 -24.57 10.19 -3.75
CA ILE A 174 -25.13 11.38 -4.43
C ILE A 174 -26.25 11.00 -5.42
N GLY A 175 -26.45 9.70 -5.70
CA GLY A 175 -27.46 9.23 -6.65
C GLY A 175 -27.09 9.39 -8.13
N ARG A 176 -25.78 9.41 -8.45
CA ARG A 176 -25.27 9.41 -9.84
C ARG A 176 -24.97 7.98 -10.30
N LYS A 177 -24.88 7.78 -11.62
CA LYS A 177 -24.43 6.50 -12.19
C LYS A 177 -23.00 6.19 -11.71
N ILE A 178 -22.78 4.95 -11.27
CA ILE A 178 -21.44 4.49 -10.87
C ILE A 178 -20.52 4.31 -12.08
N PRO A 179 -19.20 4.55 -11.96
CA PRO A 179 -18.25 4.56 -13.07
C PRO A 179 -17.79 3.15 -13.50
N VAL A 180 -18.68 2.16 -13.46
CA VAL A 180 -18.42 0.76 -13.84
C VAL A 180 -19.63 0.17 -14.56
N GLY A 181 -19.42 -0.92 -15.31
CA GLY A 181 -20.49 -1.57 -16.07
C GLY A 181 -21.15 -0.62 -17.07
N THR A 182 -22.47 -0.47 -17.01
CA THR A 182 -23.24 0.42 -17.90
C THR A 182 -23.00 1.91 -17.66
N GLY A 183 -22.35 2.28 -16.56
CA GLY A 183 -21.96 3.67 -16.26
C GLY A 183 -20.49 3.97 -16.57
N ALA A 184 -19.73 3.02 -17.12
CA ALA A 184 -18.37 3.26 -17.54
C ALA A 184 -18.34 4.20 -18.77
N ASN A 185 -17.66 5.34 -18.65
CA ASN A 185 -17.43 6.25 -19.77
C ASN A 185 -16.14 5.84 -20.51
N PRO A 186 -16.19 5.41 -21.77
CA PRO A 186 -15.02 4.92 -22.51
C PRO A 186 -13.90 5.97 -22.69
N GLU A 187 -14.22 7.27 -22.69
CA GLU A 187 -13.21 8.33 -22.77
C GLU A 187 -12.37 8.49 -21.48
N GLN A 188 -12.91 8.12 -20.32
CA GLN A 188 -12.18 8.20 -19.04
C GLN A 188 -11.30 6.96 -18.79
N THR A 189 -11.62 5.83 -19.41
CA THR A 189 -10.80 4.60 -19.37
C THR A 189 -9.69 4.58 -20.42
N ALA A 190 -9.76 5.42 -21.46
CA ALA A 190 -8.84 5.42 -22.60
C ALA A 190 -7.56 6.27 -22.43
N THR A 191 -7.37 6.95 -21.30
CA THR A 191 -6.03 7.47 -20.94
C THR A 191 -5.30 6.40 -20.13
N PRO A 192 -4.46 5.54 -20.75
CA PRO A 192 -3.44 4.88 -19.97
C PRO A 192 -2.62 6.02 -19.35
N LYS A 193 -2.54 6.03 -18.03
CA LYS A 193 -1.54 6.82 -17.32
C LYS A 193 -0.17 6.36 -17.83
N ALA A 194 0.34 7.06 -18.82
CA ALA A 194 1.70 6.93 -19.35
C ALA A 194 2.69 7.46 -18.33
#